data_AF-G0LXY4-F1
#
_entry.id   AF-G0LXY4-F1
#
_cell.length_a   1.000
_cell.length_b   1.000
_cell.length_c   1.000
_cell.angle_alpha   90.00
_cell.angle_beta   90.00
_cell.angle_gamma   90.00
#
_symmetry.space_group_name_H-M   'P 1'
#
loop_
_entity.id
_entity.type
_entity.pdbx_description
1 polymer ?
#
loop_
_entity_poly.entity_id
_entity_poly.type
_entity_poly.pdbx_seq_one_letter_code
_entity_poly.pdbx_strand_id
1 'polypeptide(L)'
;MKYKKKNILFITTIIVIYLAFLFNWLEIGIFKPKGESISESEMLSKISRKDISESVRYSVYKTMFLKDKPFDIRNVYQIELTTHNNEKFHAEIIKNTKEELSFELLPRNKISYQYEFRPFSWLLSIFSILLNFINVLSSLVFTIYIFLAIHRESGKLNSKSLITSKQKSLFTFKDVAGNTEEKEEMTELIDFLKQPQKYETIGAAIPRGVLLEGPPGTGKTLLAKALAGETNVPFYAVSGSEFVEMYVGVGASRVRKLFKEAKLNAPCVLFIDEIDVLGGRRGGSSSGGNQEKDQTLNQLLTEMDGFTPSQGIIVIGATNRADMLDAALLRPGRFDRKILVNLPDIKSRAEILKLHAQNKKLSSDIDFHQLAQQTPGMSGAQLAAVLNEASILTVRNHKDFITMTELSEALDRVLMGPAKKSIKYDPEERRMVAYHEAGHAVIGIKLKHAQKVQKITIIPRGNAGGYNLMMPEKETFFSSRKRMLAQIQSFLGGRVAEELVFDDISSGAFDDFRQATKIARLMVTKYGMSDLGVSQDSEFSDKKLIDTAIKKIIDTCYQQVQIIIKENKDLLDQIAHLLLEQETITKEEIEKLVVNTKK
;
A
#
# COMPACT_ATOMS: atom_id res chain seq x y z
N MET A 1 7.38 32.70 -31.42
CA MET A 1 6.73 32.30 -32.71
C MET A 1 6.46 30.79 -32.92
N LYS A 2 7.07 29.84 -32.17
CA LYS A 2 6.85 28.39 -32.37
C LYS A 2 5.54 27.82 -31.76
N TYR A 3 4.92 28.49 -30.78
CA TYR A 3 3.69 28.01 -30.12
C TYR A 3 2.40 28.28 -30.93
N LYS A 4 2.34 29.33 -31.75
CA LYS A 4 1.15 29.63 -32.57
C LYS A 4 0.92 28.64 -33.73
N LYS A 5 1.98 28.03 -34.29
CA LYS A 5 1.84 27.08 -35.42
C LYS A 5 1.25 25.72 -35.02
N LYS A 6 1.46 25.24 -33.79
CA LYS A 6 0.92 23.94 -33.34
C LYS A 6 -0.60 23.97 -33.13
N ASN A 7 -1.14 25.06 -32.60
CA ASN A 7 -2.58 25.17 -32.36
C ASN A 7 -3.37 25.33 -33.66
N ILE A 8 -2.82 26.02 -34.66
CA ILE A 8 -3.48 26.18 -35.96
C ILE A 8 -3.66 24.82 -36.64
N LEU A 9 -2.62 23.97 -36.64
CA LEU A 9 -2.68 22.65 -37.28
C LEU A 9 -3.68 21.70 -36.59
N PHE A 10 -3.77 21.77 -35.25
CA PHE A 10 -4.71 20.97 -34.46
C PHE A 10 -6.16 21.41 -34.66
N ILE A 11 -6.40 22.72 -34.71
CA ILE A 11 -7.74 23.27 -34.98
C ILE A 11 -8.18 22.94 -36.41
N THR A 12 -7.28 23.02 -37.40
CA THR A 12 -7.61 22.64 -38.78
C THR A 12 -7.94 21.16 -38.93
N THR A 13 -7.29 20.26 -38.17
CA THR A 13 -7.58 18.82 -38.24
C THR A 13 -8.95 18.49 -37.63
N ILE A 14 -9.32 19.14 -36.52
CA ILE A 14 -10.65 18.96 -35.91
C ILE A 14 -11.76 19.45 -36.85
N ILE A 15 -11.56 20.60 -37.52
CA ILE A 15 -12.55 21.16 -38.46
C ILE A 15 -12.78 20.20 -39.65
N VAL A 16 -11.71 19.60 -40.18
CA VAL A 16 -11.82 18.64 -41.30
C VAL A 16 -12.58 17.38 -40.88
N ILE A 17 -12.31 16.84 -39.69
CA ILE A 17 -13.05 15.67 -39.16
C ILE A 17 -14.52 16.00 -38.95
N TYR A 18 -14.84 17.19 -38.43
CA TYR A 18 -16.21 17.62 -38.21
C TYR A 18 -16.99 17.79 -39.52
N LEU A 19 -16.37 18.40 -40.54
CA LEU A 19 -16.97 18.55 -41.86
C LEU A 19 -17.20 17.19 -42.55
N ALA A 20 -16.28 16.24 -42.41
CA ALA A 20 -16.46 14.88 -42.91
C ALA A 20 -17.64 14.17 -42.23
N PHE A 21 -17.82 14.37 -40.93
CA PHE A 21 -18.94 13.81 -40.17
C PHE A 21 -20.28 14.43 -40.56
N LEU A 22 -20.31 15.76 -40.75
CA LEU A 22 -21.50 16.49 -41.16
C LEU A 22 -21.99 16.08 -42.55
N PHE A 23 -21.05 15.86 -43.48
CA PHE A 23 -21.37 15.43 -44.84
C PHE A 23 -21.95 14.01 -44.88
N ASN A 24 -21.39 13.09 -44.08
CA ASN A 24 -21.89 11.72 -43.94
C ASN A 24 -23.29 11.68 -43.29
N TRP A 25 -23.56 12.59 -42.35
CA TRP A 25 -24.89 12.72 -41.74
C TRP A 25 -25.95 13.26 -42.70
N LEU A 26 -25.58 14.20 -43.58
CA LEU A 26 -26.46 14.76 -44.61
C LEU A 26 -26.87 13.72 -45.68
N GLU A 27 -25.98 12.79 -46.05
CA GLU A 27 -26.30 11.70 -46.98
C GLU A 27 -27.40 10.76 -46.46
N ILE A 28 -27.46 10.52 -45.15
CA ILE A 28 -28.42 9.60 -44.53
C ILE A 28 -29.83 10.21 -44.43
N GLY A 29 -29.96 11.54 -44.46
CA GLY A 29 -31.22 12.25 -44.20
C GLY A 29 -32.17 12.41 -45.39
N ILE A 30 -31.68 12.33 -46.63
CA ILE A 30 -32.41 12.85 -47.81
C ILE A 30 -33.34 11.81 -48.48
N PHE A 31 -33.25 10.51 -48.18
CA PHE A 31 -34.05 9.46 -48.86
C PHE A 31 -34.67 8.42 -47.92
N LYS A 32 -35.80 8.75 -47.27
CA LYS A 32 -36.76 7.77 -46.71
C LYS A 32 -38.15 7.99 -47.35
N PRO A 33 -38.73 7.03 -48.08
CA PRO A 33 -40.12 7.14 -48.54
C PRO A 33 -41.09 6.95 -47.36
N LYS A 34 -42.11 7.82 -47.26
CA LYS A 34 -43.25 7.71 -46.32
C LYS A 34 -44.48 7.19 -47.10
N GLY A 35 -45.05 6.05 -46.72
CA GLY A 35 -46.30 5.53 -47.26
C GLY A 35 -46.91 4.44 -46.35
N GLU A 36 -48.24 4.38 -46.27
CA GLU A 36 -49.01 3.44 -45.44
C GLU A 36 -49.27 2.10 -46.17
N SER A 37 -49.35 1.00 -45.43
CA SER A 37 -49.56 -0.36 -45.97
C SER A 37 -51.03 -0.81 -45.86
N ILE A 38 -51.59 -1.41 -46.93
CA ILE A 38 -52.98 -1.90 -46.99
C ILE A 38 -53.00 -3.45 -47.09
N SER A 39 -54.09 -4.10 -46.64
CA SER A 39 -54.27 -5.56 -46.65
C SER A 39 -54.70 -6.13 -48.02
N GLU A 40 -54.33 -7.39 -48.30
CA GLU A 40 -54.49 -8.08 -49.60
C GLU A 40 -55.96 -8.25 -50.05
N SER A 41 -56.90 -8.48 -49.11
CA SER A 41 -58.34 -8.59 -49.41
C SER A 41 -58.96 -7.28 -49.89
N GLU A 42 -58.42 -6.14 -49.44
CA GLU A 42 -58.91 -4.81 -49.80
C GLU A 42 -58.42 -4.40 -51.20
N MET A 43 -57.19 -4.81 -51.55
CA MET A 43 -56.59 -4.61 -52.88
C MET A 43 -57.36 -5.36 -53.97
N LEU A 44 -57.72 -6.62 -53.74
CA LEU A 44 -58.45 -7.45 -54.70
C LEU A 44 -59.87 -6.93 -54.98
N SER A 45 -60.52 -6.30 -53.99
CA SER A 45 -61.86 -5.71 -54.13
C SER A 45 -61.91 -4.45 -55.01
N LYS A 46 -60.82 -3.66 -55.04
CA LYS A 46 -60.70 -2.45 -55.84
C LYS A 46 -60.27 -2.74 -57.29
N ILE A 47 -59.50 -3.82 -57.51
CA ILE A 47 -59.11 -4.28 -58.85
C ILE A 47 -60.33 -4.83 -59.63
N SER A 48 -61.27 -5.53 -58.96
CA SER A 48 -62.45 -6.10 -59.63
C SER A 48 -63.45 -5.04 -60.15
N ARG A 49 -63.34 -3.79 -59.70
CA ARG A 49 -64.19 -2.65 -60.11
C ARG A 49 -63.68 -1.92 -61.37
N LYS A 50 -62.62 -2.41 -62.04
CA LYS A 50 -62.05 -1.85 -63.29
C LYS A 50 -61.61 -0.37 -63.21
N ASP A 51 -61.10 0.05 -62.05
CA ASP A 51 -60.76 1.45 -61.79
C ASP A 51 -59.28 1.84 -62.01
N ILE A 52 -58.48 1.12 -62.81
CA ILE A 52 -57.03 1.38 -62.94
C ILE A 52 -56.64 1.82 -64.36
N SER A 53 -55.91 2.94 -64.48
CA SER A 53 -55.65 3.64 -65.73
C SER A 53 -54.20 3.65 -66.22
N GLU A 54 -53.18 3.41 -65.38
CA GLU A 54 -51.78 3.33 -65.86
C GLU A 54 -50.88 2.57 -64.87
N SER A 55 -49.89 1.84 -65.41
CA SER A 55 -48.93 1.06 -64.60
C SER A 55 -47.47 1.29 -64.98
N VAL A 56 -46.62 1.62 -64.00
CA VAL A 56 -45.17 1.71 -64.16
C VAL A 56 -44.51 0.50 -63.47
N ARG A 57 -43.64 -0.21 -64.18
CA ARG A 57 -42.89 -1.36 -63.64
C ARG A 57 -41.47 -0.94 -63.25
N TYR A 58 -41.10 -1.25 -62.02
CA TYR A 58 -39.71 -1.20 -61.57
C TYR A 58 -39.27 -2.59 -61.12
N SER A 59 -38.07 -3.01 -61.52
CA SER A 59 -37.43 -4.22 -60.99
C SER A 59 -36.69 -3.87 -59.70
N VAL A 60 -36.99 -4.59 -58.62
CA VAL A 60 -36.31 -4.41 -57.33
C VAL A 60 -35.65 -5.73 -56.95
N TYR A 61 -34.37 -5.67 -56.61
CA TYR A 61 -33.65 -6.81 -56.03
C TYR A 61 -33.91 -6.84 -54.53
N LYS A 62 -34.35 -7.99 -54.00
CA LYS A 62 -34.65 -8.15 -52.59
C LYS A 62 -33.86 -9.35 -52.05
N THR A 63 -32.94 -9.08 -51.15
CA THR A 63 -32.24 -10.11 -50.39
C THR A 63 -33.06 -10.41 -49.15
N MET A 64 -33.48 -11.66 -48.98
CA MET A 64 -34.22 -12.11 -47.80
C MET A 64 -33.30 -12.94 -46.91
N PHE A 65 -33.39 -12.77 -45.59
CA PHE A 65 -32.63 -13.58 -44.64
C PHE A 65 -33.55 -14.65 -44.07
N LEU A 66 -33.20 -15.92 -44.27
CA LEU A 66 -33.87 -17.04 -43.60
C LEU A 66 -32.86 -17.68 -42.64
N LYS A 67 -33.13 -17.61 -41.33
CA LYS A 67 -32.21 -18.09 -40.27
C LYS A 67 -30.77 -17.56 -40.46
N ASP A 68 -30.65 -16.24 -40.64
CA ASP A 68 -29.39 -15.49 -40.72
C ASP A 68 -28.44 -15.88 -41.88
N LYS A 69 -28.95 -16.54 -42.93
CA LYS A 69 -28.24 -16.67 -44.22
C LYS A 69 -28.98 -15.86 -45.30
N PRO A 70 -28.28 -15.01 -46.08
CA PRO A 70 -28.91 -14.29 -47.18
C PRO A 70 -29.30 -15.26 -48.29
N PHE A 71 -30.55 -15.19 -48.71
CA PHE A 71 -31.08 -15.83 -49.90
C PHE A 71 -31.56 -14.73 -50.85
N ASP A 72 -30.93 -14.62 -52.01
CA ASP A 72 -31.26 -13.61 -53.02
C ASP A 72 -32.39 -14.13 -53.90
N ILE A 73 -33.57 -13.51 -53.81
CA ILE A 73 -34.61 -13.72 -54.82
C ILE A 73 -34.41 -12.67 -55.91
N ARG A 74 -34.03 -13.12 -57.10
CA ARG A 74 -33.96 -12.28 -58.30
C ARG A 74 -35.34 -12.28 -58.97
N ASN A 75 -35.84 -11.10 -59.35
CA ASN A 75 -37.10 -10.84 -60.06
C ASN A 75 -38.38 -10.70 -59.20
N VAL A 76 -38.34 -9.79 -58.22
CA VAL A 76 -39.58 -9.19 -57.67
C VAL A 76 -39.92 -7.96 -58.52
N TYR A 77 -41.11 -7.97 -59.12
CA TYR A 77 -41.64 -6.82 -59.86
C TYR A 77 -42.61 -6.07 -58.96
N GLN A 78 -42.34 -4.79 -58.69
CA GLN A 78 -43.35 -3.90 -58.15
C GLN A 78 -44.09 -3.24 -59.32
N ILE A 79 -45.42 -3.29 -59.28
CA ILE A 79 -46.28 -2.57 -60.20
C ILE A 79 -46.97 -1.48 -59.38
N GLU A 80 -46.79 -0.23 -59.82
CA GLU A 80 -47.58 0.90 -59.34
C GLU A 80 -48.85 0.97 -60.20
N LEU A 81 -50.03 0.92 -59.59
CA LEU A 81 -51.32 0.98 -60.25
C LEU A 81 -51.99 2.29 -59.81
N THR A 82 -52.34 3.14 -60.78
CA THR A 82 -53.04 4.41 -60.48
C THR A 82 -54.52 4.24 -60.80
N THR A 83 -55.41 4.61 -59.89
CA THR A 83 -56.85 4.59 -60.16
C THR A 83 -57.32 5.84 -60.89
N HIS A 84 -58.51 5.80 -61.49
CA HIS A 84 -59.11 6.97 -62.16
C HIS A 84 -59.27 8.22 -61.27
N ASN A 85 -59.27 8.05 -59.95
CA ASN A 85 -59.30 9.14 -58.96
C ASN A 85 -57.90 9.60 -58.50
N ASN A 86 -56.85 9.24 -59.25
CA ASN A 86 -55.44 9.58 -58.99
C ASN A 86 -54.85 9.00 -57.68
N GLU A 87 -55.47 7.97 -57.11
CA GLU A 87 -54.87 7.22 -56.00
C GLU A 87 -53.88 6.18 -56.54
N LYS A 88 -52.68 6.12 -55.97
CA LYS A 88 -51.60 5.23 -56.40
C LYS A 88 -51.44 4.06 -55.43
N PHE A 89 -51.36 2.85 -55.96
CA PHE A 89 -51.21 1.62 -55.20
C PHE A 89 -49.97 0.87 -55.67
N HIS A 90 -49.27 0.19 -54.76
CA HIS A 90 -48.13 -0.68 -55.11
C HIS A 90 -48.48 -2.14 -54.84
N ALA A 91 -48.30 -3.00 -55.85
CA ALA A 91 -48.42 -4.45 -55.74
C ALA A 91 -47.06 -5.11 -56.05
N GLU A 92 -46.66 -6.10 -55.24
CA GLU A 92 -45.46 -6.93 -55.47
C GLU A 92 -45.84 -8.27 -56.12
N ILE A 93 -45.26 -8.56 -57.29
CA ILE A 93 -45.35 -9.88 -57.93
C ILE A 93 -43.96 -10.52 -57.91
N ILE A 94 -43.86 -11.70 -57.31
CA ILE A 94 -42.65 -12.52 -57.35
C ILE A 94 -42.82 -13.50 -58.50
N LYS A 95 -42.00 -13.39 -59.56
CA LYS A 95 -42.07 -14.33 -60.69
C LYS A 95 -41.11 -15.48 -60.43
N ASN A 96 -41.63 -16.63 -59.99
CA ASN A 96 -40.82 -17.84 -59.93
C ASN A 96 -40.63 -18.42 -61.34
N THR A 97 -39.45 -18.94 -61.63
CA THR A 97 -39.09 -19.44 -62.97
C THR A 97 -39.81 -20.75 -63.27
N LYS A 98 -40.54 -20.77 -64.39
CA LYS A 98 -41.41 -21.82 -65.00
C LYS A 98 -42.90 -21.64 -64.70
N GLU A 99 -43.68 -21.83 -65.75
CA GLU A 99 -45.11 -21.56 -65.88
C GLU A 99 -45.98 -22.19 -64.78
N GLU A 100 -47.13 -21.54 -64.51
CA GLU A 100 -48.15 -21.76 -63.46
C GLU A 100 -47.94 -21.06 -62.10
N LEU A 101 -48.78 -20.04 -61.86
CA LEU A 101 -48.99 -19.36 -60.58
C LEU A 101 -49.73 -20.29 -59.61
N SER A 102 -48.99 -21.08 -58.83
CA SER A 102 -49.52 -21.76 -57.65
C SER A 102 -49.15 -20.96 -56.40
N PHE A 103 -50.18 -20.53 -55.65
CA PHE A 103 -50.03 -19.80 -54.39
C PHE A 103 -49.71 -20.81 -53.27
N GLU A 104 -48.42 -21.06 -53.03
CA GLU A 104 -48.01 -21.87 -51.88
C GLU A 104 -47.79 -20.97 -50.66
N LEU A 105 -48.65 -21.17 -49.65
CA LEU A 105 -48.68 -20.47 -48.38
C LEU A 105 -47.42 -20.74 -47.55
N LEU A 106 -46.49 -19.78 -47.48
CA LEU A 106 -45.44 -19.80 -46.46
C LEU A 106 -45.93 -19.10 -45.19
N PRO A 107 -45.92 -19.78 -44.02
CA PRO A 107 -46.54 -19.28 -42.80
C PRO A 107 -45.81 -18.05 -42.25
N ARG A 108 -46.62 -17.04 -41.90
CA ARG A 108 -46.29 -15.90 -41.05
C ARG A 108 -45.45 -16.35 -39.86
N ASN A 109 -44.18 -15.96 -39.81
CA ASN A 109 -43.57 -15.29 -38.66
C ASN A 109 -42.07 -15.06 -38.88
N LYS A 110 -41.66 -13.80 -38.67
CA LYS A 110 -40.27 -13.31 -38.55
C LYS A 110 -39.39 -13.38 -39.81
N ILE A 111 -39.76 -12.59 -40.81
CA ILE A 111 -38.80 -12.13 -41.83
C ILE A 111 -38.71 -10.61 -41.73
N SER A 112 -37.56 -10.10 -41.31
CA SER A 112 -37.23 -8.67 -41.29
C SER A 112 -36.61 -8.28 -42.63
N TYR A 113 -37.15 -7.24 -43.26
CA TYR A 113 -36.65 -6.70 -44.53
C TYR A 113 -35.76 -5.48 -44.26
N GLN A 114 -34.52 -5.49 -44.77
CA GLN A 114 -33.65 -4.32 -44.83
C GLN A 114 -33.52 -3.87 -46.28
N TYR A 115 -33.74 -2.57 -46.53
CA TYR A 115 -33.65 -1.96 -47.85
C TYR A 115 -32.32 -1.23 -47.98
N GLU A 116 -31.39 -1.70 -48.83
CA GLU A 116 -30.22 -0.92 -49.27
C GLU A 116 -30.52 -0.27 -50.62
N PHE A 117 -30.70 1.04 -50.65
CA PHE A 117 -30.82 1.82 -51.88
C PHE A 117 -29.44 2.37 -52.24
N ARG A 118 -28.80 1.88 -53.31
CA ARG A 118 -27.53 2.42 -53.80
C ARG A 118 -27.74 3.21 -55.09
N PRO A 119 -27.80 4.55 -55.06
CA PRO A 119 -27.86 5.34 -56.28
C PRO A 119 -26.56 5.15 -57.07
N PHE A 120 -26.68 4.65 -58.31
CA PHE A 120 -25.57 4.37 -59.22
C PHE A 120 -24.98 5.70 -59.75
N SER A 121 -24.11 6.35 -58.97
CA SER A 121 -23.29 7.48 -59.44
C SER A 121 -21.81 7.21 -59.16
N TRP A 122 -21.13 6.61 -60.14
CA TRP A 122 -19.72 6.19 -60.08
C TRP A 122 -18.74 7.30 -59.61
N LEU A 123 -19.07 8.58 -59.83
CA LEU A 123 -18.29 9.72 -59.37
C LEU A 123 -18.26 9.85 -57.84
N LEU A 124 -19.37 9.57 -57.14
CA LEU A 124 -19.41 9.58 -55.68
C LEU A 124 -18.62 8.40 -55.09
N SER A 125 -18.61 7.26 -55.78
CA SER A 125 -17.79 6.09 -55.41
C SER A 125 -16.29 6.38 -55.54
N ILE A 126 -15.85 7.07 -56.60
CA ILE A 126 -14.43 7.44 -56.75
C ILE A 126 -14.03 8.47 -55.69
N PHE A 127 -14.90 9.45 -55.42
CA PHE A 127 -14.65 10.46 -54.39
C PHE A 127 -14.53 9.85 -52.99
N SER A 128 -15.40 8.88 -52.64
CA SER A 128 -15.32 8.18 -51.35
C SER A 128 -14.07 7.31 -51.20
N ILE A 129 -13.61 6.67 -52.29
CA ILE A 129 -12.34 5.93 -52.29
C ILE A 129 -11.16 6.89 -52.03
N LEU A 130 -11.12 8.05 -52.71
CA LEU A 130 -10.07 9.04 -52.53
C LEU A 130 -10.03 9.57 -51.08
N LEU A 131 -11.21 9.80 -50.49
CA LEU A 131 -11.33 10.28 -49.10
C LEU A 131 -10.83 9.23 -48.09
N ASN A 132 -11.08 7.95 -48.35
CA ASN A 132 -10.55 6.86 -47.54
C ASN A 132 -9.01 6.77 -47.63
N PHE A 133 -8.42 7.00 -48.80
CA PHE A 133 -6.96 7.06 -48.95
C PHE A 133 -6.34 8.19 -48.13
N ILE A 134 -6.99 9.37 -48.09
CA ILE A 134 -6.53 10.51 -47.28
C ILE A 134 -6.62 10.18 -45.77
N ASN A 135 -7.67 9.47 -45.35
CA ASN A 135 -7.81 9.03 -43.95
C ASN A 135 -6.72 8.02 -43.55
N VAL A 136 -6.42 7.04 -44.41
CA VAL A 136 -5.33 6.08 -44.16
C VAL A 136 -3.98 6.81 -44.13
N LEU A 137 -3.71 7.72 -45.06
CA LEU A 137 -2.45 8.45 -45.09
C LEU A 137 -2.27 9.38 -43.88
N SER A 138 -3.33 10.09 -43.48
CA SER A 138 -3.29 10.97 -42.30
C SER A 138 -3.10 10.19 -40.99
N SER A 139 -3.75 9.03 -40.83
CA SER A 139 -3.52 8.15 -39.67
C SER A 139 -2.09 7.59 -39.63
N LEU A 140 -1.49 7.25 -40.77
CA LEU A 140 -0.10 6.80 -40.85
C LEU A 140 0.86 7.93 -40.41
N VAL A 141 0.67 9.14 -40.92
CA VAL A 141 1.49 10.31 -40.57
C VAL A 141 1.32 10.67 -39.08
N PHE A 142 0.10 10.57 -38.54
CA PHE A 142 -0.17 10.80 -37.13
C PHE A 142 0.53 9.77 -36.23
N THR A 143 0.51 8.49 -36.63
CA THR A 143 1.18 7.40 -35.90
C THR A 143 2.70 7.59 -35.89
N ILE A 144 3.29 7.97 -37.03
CA ILE A 144 4.72 8.29 -37.13
C ILE A 144 5.07 9.52 -36.27
N TYR A 145 4.22 10.55 -36.25
CA TYR A 145 4.44 11.73 -35.42
C TYR A 145 4.41 11.41 -33.91
N ILE A 146 3.46 10.60 -33.45
CA ILE A 146 3.40 10.14 -32.05
C ILE A 146 4.65 9.31 -31.71
N PHE A 147 5.05 8.40 -32.58
CA PHE A 147 6.25 7.58 -32.39
C PHE A 147 7.53 8.43 -32.24
N LEU A 148 7.68 9.46 -33.08
CA LEU A 148 8.79 10.41 -33.02
C LEU A 148 8.71 11.34 -31.80
N ALA A 149 7.51 11.70 -31.34
CA ALA A 149 7.31 12.50 -30.14
C ALA A 149 7.72 11.72 -28.88
N ILE A 150 7.32 10.45 -28.77
CA ILE A 150 7.71 9.55 -27.68
C ILE A 150 9.23 9.38 -27.64
N HIS A 151 9.88 9.13 -28.78
CA HIS A 151 11.34 8.99 -28.84
C HIS A 151 12.09 10.26 -28.41
N ARG A 152 11.55 11.45 -28.71
CA ARG A 152 12.13 12.73 -28.27
C ARG A 152 12.01 12.97 -26.76
N GLU A 153 10.97 12.46 -26.12
CA GLU A 153 10.81 12.54 -24.65
C GLU A 153 11.65 11.50 -23.90
N SER A 154 11.77 10.28 -24.44
CA SER A 154 12.63 9.22 -23.88
C SER A 154 14.11 9.63 -23.78
N GLY A 155 14.61 10.44 -24.72
CA GLY A 155 15.97 11.00 -24.66
C GLY A 155 16.20 12.02 -23.55
N LYS A 156 15.14 12.69 -23.06
CA LYS A 156 15.19 13.71 -22.00
C LYS A 156 14.95 13.15 -20.60
N LEU A 157 14.40 11.93 -20.47
CA LEU A 157 14.24 11.23 -19.20
C LEU A 157 15.57 10.66 -18.66
N ASN A 158 16.59 10.53 -19.51
CA ASN A 158 17.92 10.05 -19.12
C ASN A 158 18.83 11.10 -18.46
N SER A 159 18.40 12.37 -18.38
CA SER A 159 19.22 13.50 -17.92
C SER A 159 18.72 14.19 -16.64
N LYS A 160 17.65 13.71 -15.99
CA LYS A 160 17.40 14.10 -14.61
C LYS A 160 18.43 13.40 -13.73
N SER A 161 19.32 14.18 -13.11
CA SER A 161 20.31 13.70 -12.16
C SER A 161 19.62 12.93 -11.04
N LEU A 162 19.91 11.63 -10.95
CA LEU A 162 19.42 10.75 -9.88
C LEU A 162 20.10 11.03 -8.54
N ILE A 163 21.23 11.75 -8.54
CA ILE A 163 21.88 12.15 -7.29
C ILE A 163 21.07 13.29 -6.68
N THR A 164 20.19 12.95 -5.74
CA THR A 164 19.41 13.94 -5.00
C THR A 164 20.25 14.75 -3.99
N SER A 165 21.52 14.40 -3.72
CA SER A 165 22.39 15.31 -2.95
C SER A 165 23.87 14.89 -2.97
N LYS A 166 24.71 15.61 -3.72
CA LYS A 166 26.13 15.75 -3.36
C LYS A 166 26.18 16.68 -2.15
N GLN A 167 25.96 16.14 -0.96
CA GLN A 167 26.00 16.92 0.28
C GLN A 167 27.17 16.43 1.13
N LYS A 168 27.96 17.39 1.59
CA LYS A 168 28.89 17.17 2.69
C LYS A 168 28.03 16.91 3.93
N SER A 169 28.13 15.72 4.52
CA SER A 169 27.36 15.43 5.73
C SER A 169 27.81 16.36 6.85
N LEU A 170 26.87 17.11 7.44
CA LEU A 170 27.12 17.94 8.62
C LEU A 170 26.97 17.15 9.93
N PHE A 171 26.45 15.93 9.86
CA PHE A 171 26.19 15.08 11.02
C PHE A 171 27.44 14.28 11.38
N THR A 172 27.71 14.16 12.68
CA THR A 172 28.84 13.43 13.27
C THR A 172 28.34 12.40 14.28
N PHE A 173 29.22 11.56 14.84
CA PHE A 173 28.81 10.56 15.85
C PHE A 173 28.30 11.21 17.14
N LYS A 174 28.58 12.50 17.37
CA LYS A 174 28.00 13.29 18.46
C LYS A 174 26.51 13.55 18.28
N ASP A 175 26.04 13.57 17.03
CA ASP A 175 24.63 13.82 16.68
C ASP A 175 23.79 12.53 16.63
N VAL A 176 24.40 11.40 16.98
CA VAL A 176 23.73 10.11 17.13
C VAL A 176 23.85 9.76 18.61
N ALA A 177 22.75 9.59 19.34
CA ALA A 177 22.75 9.14 20.73
C ALA A 177 22.53 7.62 20.81
N GLY A 178 23.06 6.95 21.84
CA GLY A 178 23.08 5.49 21.93
C GLY A 178 23.96 4.83 20.87
N ASN A 179 23.61 3.58 20.51
CA ASN A 179 24.28 2.76 19.49
C ASN A 179 25.80 2.66 19.69
N THR A 180 26.22 2.44 20.93
CA THR A 180 27.62 2.45 21.34
C THR A 180 28.45 1.40 20.59
N GLU A 181 27.93 0.19 20.53
CA GLU A 181 28.56 -0.96 19.89
C GLU A 181 28.60 -0.78 18.37
N GLU A 182 27.51 -0.29 17.75
CA GLU A 182 27.48 -0.08 16.31
C GLU A 182 28.40 1.07 15.88
N LYS A 183 28.59 2.11 16.72
CA LYS A 183 29.58 3.16 16.46
C LYS A 183 31.02 2.65 16.59
N GLU A 184 31.28 1.75 17.53
CA GLU A 184 32.60 1.13 17.70
C GLU A 184 32.98 0.31 16.45
N GLU A 185 32.07 -0.54 15.96
CA GLU A 185 32.24 -1.28 14.70
C GLU A 185 32.50 -0.35 13.50
N MET A 186 31.80 0.79 13.45
CA MET A 186 31.98 1.80 12.40
C MET A 186 33.29 2.60 12.53
N THR A 187 33.95 2.58 13.69
CA THR A 187 35.21 3.31 13.90
C THR A 187 36.34 2.72 13.08
N GLU A 188 36.33 1.40 12.83
CA GLU A 188 37.28 0.74 11.93
C GLU A 188 37.16 1.28 10.50
N LEU A 189 35.94 1.52 10.02
CA LEU A 189 35.69 2.07 8.69
C LEU A 189 36.13 3.53 8.58
N ILE A 190 36.03 4.27 9.69
CA ILE A 190 36.52 5.65 9.78
C ILE A 190 38.04 5.69 9.70
N ASP A 191 38.76 4.83 10.43
CA ASP A 191 40.22 4.75 10.36
C ASP A 191 40.67 4.38 8.94
N PHE A 192 39.97 3.44 8.30
CA PHE A 192 40.23 3.09 6.90
C PHE A 192 40.06 4.26 5.93
N LEU A 193 38.94 4.99 5.99
CA LEU A 193 38.69 6.13 5.10
C LEU A 193 39.70 7.27 5.31
N LYS A 194 40.26 7.40 6.53
CA LYS A 194 41.30 8.38 6.84
C LYS A 194 42.70 7.92 6.43
N GLN A 195 43.01 6.63 6.58
CA GLN A 195 44.35 6.07 6.38
C GLN A 195 44.32 4.73 5.63
N PRO A 196 43.90 4.70 4.34
CA PRO A 196 43.75 3.44 3.60
C PRO A 196 45.07 2.69 3.41
N GLN A 197 46.19 3.41 3.25
CA GLN A 197 47.53 2.85 3.03
C GLN A 197 48.00 1.94 4.18
N LYS A 198 47.63 2.26 5.43
CA LYS A 198 47.99 1.48 6.61
C LYS A 198 47.47 0.04 6.50
N TYR A 199 46.25 -0.13 6.00
CA TYR A 199 45.62 -1.44 5.81
C TYR A 199 46.21 -2.19 4.61
N GLU A 200 46.53 -1.48 3.52
CA GLU A 200 47.19 -2.06 2.34
C GLU A 200 48.58 -2.62 2.66
N THR A 201 49.38 -1.91 3.47
CA THR A 201 50.75 -2.36 3.82
C THR A 201 50.79 -3.68 4.59
N ILE A 202 49.76 -3.97 5.37
CA ILE A 202 49.63 -5.21 6.16
C ILE A 202 48.91 -6.31 5.34
N GLY A 203 48.33 -5.96 4.18
CA GLY A 203 47.56 -6.88 3.35
C GLY A 203 46.16 -7.18 3.91
N ALA A 204 45.62 -6.30 4.75
CA ALA A 204 44.28 -6.47 5.31
C ALA A 204 43.22 -6.20 4.21
N ALA A 205 42.34 -7.18 4.00
CA ALA A 205 41.21 -7.03 3.08
C ALA A 205 40.12 -6.16 3.73
N ILE A 206 39.84 -5.02 3.12
CA ILE A 206 38.84 -4.07 3.62
C ILE A 206 37.44 -4.51 3.18
N PRO A 207 36.44 -4.41 4.07
CA PRO A 207 35.06 -4.70 3.71
C PRO A 207 34.58 -3.74 2.62
N ARG A 208 34.07 -4.30 1.53
CA ARG A 208 33.56 -3.52 0.40
C ARG A 208 32.17 -2.97 0.69
N GLY A 209 31.43 -3.65 1.57
CA GLY A 209 30.06 -3.28 1.87
C GLY A 209 29.63 -3.65 3.27
N VAL A 210 28.87 -2.75 3.88
CA VAL A 210 28.31 -2.91 5.22
C VAL A 210 26.80 -2.94 5.12
N LEU A 211 26.17 -3.97 5.68
CA LEU A 211 24.72 -4.05 5.78
C LEU A 211 24.28 -3.64 7.19
N LEU A 212 23.51 -2.55 7.26
CA LEU A 212 22.79 -2.12 8.45
C LEU A 212 21.43 -2.80 8.49
N GLU A 213 21.27 -3.76 9.39
CA GLU A 213 20.03 -4.47 9.62
C GLU A 213 19.36 -3.97 10.89
N GLY A 214 18.05 -3.78 10.90
CA GLY A 214 17.32 -3.56 12.15
C GLY A 214 15.97 -2.91 11.96
N PRO A 215 15.17 -2.74 13.03
CA PRO A 215 13.84 -2.14 12.95
C PRO A 215 13.84 -0.71 12.36
N PRO A 216 12.71 -0.24 11.82
CA PRO A 216 12.61 1.13 11.32
C PRO A 216 12.79 2.16 12.45
N GLY A 217 13.41 3.29 12.12
CA GLY A 217 13.57 4.41 13.06
C GLY A 217 14.66 4.24 14.13
N THR A 218 15.54 3.25 14.01
CA THR A 218 16.70 3.04 14.91
C THR A 218 17.95 3.85 14.53
N GLY A 219 17.85 4.73 13.53
CA GLY A 219 18.94 5.63 13.15
C GLY A 219 19.94 5.07 12.13
N LYS A 220 19.62 4.00 11.39
CA LYS A 220 20.50 3.44 10.33
C LYS A 220 21.02 4.50 9.35
N THR A 221 20.13 5.30 8.78
CA THR A 221 20.48 6.38 7.85
C THR A 221 21.28 7.50 8.53
N LEU A 222 21.00 7.79 9.81
CA LEU A 222 21.76 8.78 10.59
C LEU A 222 23.18 8.28 10.87
N LEU A 223 23.35 7.00 11.23
CA LEU A 223 24.64 6.38 11.48
C LEU A 223 25.53 6.41 10.23
N ALA A 224 24.97 6.10 9.06
CA ALA A 224 25.69 6.17 7.78
C ALA A 224 26.11 7.61 7.41
N LYS A 225 25.22 8.59 7.63
CA LYS A 225 25.54 10.02 7.46
C LYS A 225 26.64 10.47 8.41
N ALA A 226 26.59 10.00 9.64
CA ALA A 226 27.53 10.37 10.68
C ALA A 226 28.94 9.82 10.39
N LEU A 227 29.04 8.59 9.87
CA LEU A 227 30.31 8.00 9.40
C LEU A 227 30.96 8.86 8.30
N ALA A 228 30.18 9.33 7.33
CA ALA A 228 30.68 10.21 6.28
C ALA A 228 31.11 11.59 6.81
N GLY A 229 30.42 12.11 7.82
CA GLY A 229 30.79 13.36 8.49
C GLY A 229 32.08 13.25 9.30
N GLU A 230 32.29 12.16 10.04
CA GLU A 230 33.52 11.88 10.81
C GLU A 230 34.77 11.76 9.94
N THR A 231 34.60 11.37 8.68
CA THR A 231 35.66 11.19 7.68
C THR A 231 35.74 12.35 6.69
N ASN A 232 34.80 13.29 6.75
CA ASN A 232 34.73 14.46 5.89
C ASN A 232 34.71 14.12 4.38
N VAL A 233 34.19 12.93 4.03
CA VAL A 233 34.09 12.44 2.64
C VAL A 233 32.69 12.73 2.05
N PRO A 234 32.54 12.76 0.71
CA PRO A 234 31.23 12.86 0.08
C PRO A 234 30.30 11.69 0.46
N PHE A 235 29.03 12.02 0.72
CA PHE A 235 27.97 11.04 1.01
C PHE A 235 26.96 11.01 -0.14
N TYR A 236 26.80 9.85 -0.77
CA TYR A 236 25.80 9.60 -1.80
C TYR A 236 24.68 8.76 -1.22
N ALA A 237 23.46 9.29 -1.16
CA ALA A 237 22.29 8.57 -0.67
C ALA A 237 21.32 8.32 -1.82
N VAL A 238 20.91 7.06 -1.97
CA VAL A 238 19.87 6.63 -2.91
C VAL A 238 18.91 5.68 -2.21
N SER A 239 17.63 5.73 -2.56
CA SER A 239 16.65 4.73 -2.11
C SER A 239 16.62 3.53 -3.05
N GLY A 240 16.52 2.31 -2.53
CA GLY A 240 16.40 1.07 -3.31
C GLY A 240 15.20 1.09 -4.25
N SER A 241 14.12 1.77 -3.86
CA SER A 241 12.93 1.98 -4.69
C SER A 241 13.17 2.86 -5.92
N GLU A 242 14.21 3.70 -5.95
CA GLU A 242 14.56 4.50 -7.15
C GLU A 242 15.12 3.66 -8.29
N PHE A 243 15.45 2.39 -8.04
CA PHE A 243 15.98 1.51 -9.07
C PHE A 243 14.93 0.57 -9.67
N VAL A 244 13.74 0.50 -9.07
CA VAL A 244 12.63 -0.34 -9.57
C VAL A 244 11.75 0.49 -10.49
N GLU A 245 11.67 0.11 -11.75
CA GLU A 245 10.95 0.84 -12.79
C GLU A 245 10.20 -0.11 -13.73
N MET A 246 9.19 0.39 -14.45
CA MET A 246 8.42 -0.42 -15.41
C MET A 246 9.22 -0.78 -16.67
N TYR A 247 10.31 -0.06 -16.95
CA TYR A 247 11.10 -0.24 -18.17
C TYR A 247 12.35 -1.06 -17.91
N VAL A 248 12.46 -2.20 -18.61
CA VAL A 248 13.60 -3.12 -18.52
C VAL A 248 14.91 -2.39 -18.80
N GLY A 249 15.91 -2.60 -17.94
CA GLY A 249 17.26 -2.06 -18.10
C GLY A 249 17.45 -0.62 -17.63
N VAL A 250 16.38 0.10 -17.26
CA VAL A 250 16.52 1.45 -16.69
C VAL A 250 17.22 1.37 -15.32
N GLY A 251 16.76 0.51 -14.41
CA GLY A 251 17.39 0.33 -13.10
C GLY A 251 18.88 -0.01 -13.19
N ALA A 252 19.24 -1.01 -14.01
CA ALA A 252 20.63 -1.37 -14.26
C ALA A 252 21.50 -0.20 -14.79
N SER A 253 20.96 0.64 -15.69
CA SER A 253 21.66 1.83 -16.17
C SER A 253 21.88 2.86 -15.06
N ARG A 254 20.91 3.04 -14.16
CA ARG A 254 21.03 3.93 -12.98
C ARG A 254 22.11 3.45 -12.03
N VAL A 255 22.16 2.13 -11.75
CA VAL A 255 23.22 1.52 -10.93
C VAL A 255 24.60 1.80 -11.53
N ARG A 256 24.80 1.58 -12.83
CA ARG A 256 26.08 1.89 -13.50
C ARG A 256 26.47 3.36 -13.37
N LYS A 257 25.52 4.28 -13.56
CA LYS A 257 25.77 5.73 -13.43
C LYS A 257 26.18 6.09 -12.01
N LEU A 258 25.47 5.59 -11.01
CA LEU A 258 25.77 5.82 -9.59
C LEU A 258 27.18 5.38 -9.24
N PHE A 259 27.58 4.15 -9.60
CA PHE A 259 28.91 3.65 -9.31
C PHE A 259 29.99 4.38 -10.11
N LYS A 260 29.71 4.81 -11.35
CA LYS A 260 30.62 5.65 -12.12
C LYS A 260 30.86 7.00 -11.42
N GLU A 261 29.82 7.63 -10.90
CA GLU A 261 29.93 8.90 -10.17
C GLU A 261 30.65 8.74 -8.83
N ALA A 262 30.39 7.65 -8.10
CA ALA A 262 31.12 7.31 -6.87
C ALA A 262 32.63 7.14 -7.16
N LYS A 263 33.00 6.38 -8.21
CA LYS A 263 34.39 6.19 -8.63
C LYS A 263 35.10 7.50 -8.98
N LEU A 264 34.40 8.47 -9.58
CA LEU A 264 34.96 9.78 -9.92
C LEU A 264 35.19 10.69 -8.69
N ASN A 265 34.50 10.44 -7.58
CA ASN A 265 34.54 11.27 -6.38
C ASN A 265 35.08 10.52 -5.16
N ALA A 266 35.81 9.42 -5.39
CA ALA A 266 36.39 8.63 -4.32
C ALA A 266 37.55 9.40 -3.64
N PRO A 267 37.77 9.24 -2.31
CA PRO A 267 37.05 8.36 -1.39
C PRO A 267 35.65 8.90 -1.05
N CYS A 268 34.65 8.03 -0.95
CA CYS A 268 33.26 8.41 -0.65
C CYS A 268 32.45 7.28 -0.01
N VAL A 269 31.33 7.63 0.60
CA VAL A 269 30.35 6.67 1.14
C VAL A 269 29.12 6.61 0.23
N LEU A 270 28.76 5.42 -0.20
CA LEU A 270 27.57 5.14 -1.01
C LEU A 270 26.51 4.43 -0.16
N PHE A 271 25.44 5.14 0.20
CA PHE A 271 24.34 4.63 1.00
C PHE A 271 23.13 4.26 0.15
N ILE A 272 22.66 3.02 0.28
CA ILE A 272 21.46 2.48 -0.37
C ILE A 272 20.45 2.12 0.72
N ASP A 273 19.41 2.94 0.87
CA ASP A 273 18.29 2.63 1.79
C ASP A 273 17.34 1.60 1.17
N GLU A 274 16.57 0.90 2.00
CA GLU A 274 15.58 -0.11 1.56
C GLU A 274 16.14 -1.10 0.53
N ILE A 275 17.36 -1.62 0.76
CA ILE A 275 18.02 -2.51 -0.20
C ILE A 275 17.24 -3.81 -0.45
N ASP A 276 16.34 -4.20 0.45
CA ASP A 276 15.42 -5.32 0.28
C ASP A 276 14.45 -5.16 -0.89
N VAL A 277 14.15 -3.93 -1.31
CA VAL A 277 13.36 -3.67 -2.51
C VAL A 277 14.06 -4.20 -3.77
N LEU A 278 15.39 -4.09 -3.82
CA LEU A 278 16.22 -4.62 -4.91
C LEU A 278 16.64 -6.07 -4.69
N GLY A 279 16.97 -6.39 -3.44
CA GLY A 279 17.58 -7.64 -3.03
C GLY A 279 16.60 -8.77 -2.72
N GLY A 280 15.29 -8.57 -2.85
CA GLY A 280 14.31 -9.61 -2.49
C GLY A 280 14.53 -10.94 -3.22
N ARG A 281 14.49 -12.07 -2.49
CA ARG A 281 14.63 -13.44 -3.02
C ARG A 281 13.95 -13.62 -4.37
N ARG A 282 14.67 -14.25 -5.31
CA ARG A 282 14.20 -14.55 -6.67
C ARG A 282 12.96 -15.46 -6.59
N GLY A 283 11.80 -14.94 -6.99
CA GLY A 283 10.54 -15.68 -7.01
C GLY A 283 10.29 -16.26 -8.39
N GLY A 284 9.99 -17.57 -8.46
CA GLY A 284 9.80 -18.35 -9.70
C GLY A 284 8.54 -18.02 -10.53
N SER A 285 8.04 -16.78 -10.49
CA SER A 285 6.94 -16.33 -11.34
C SER A 285 7.47 -15.60 -12.57
N SER A 286 7.26 -16.21 -13.73
CA SER A 286 7.57 -15.73 -15.08
C SER A 286 6.73 -14.53 -15.53
N SER A 287 6.55 -13.54 -14.65
CA SER A 287 5.88 -12.27 -14.96
C SER A 287 6.93 -11.17 -15.09
N GLY A 288 6.87 -10.37 -16.16
CA GLY A 288 7.94 -9.46 -16.62
C GLY A 288 8.47 -8.44 -15.61
N GLY A 289 7.76 -8.17 -14.50
CA GLY A 289 8.25 -7.31 -13.43
C GLY A 289 9.44 -7.88 -12.64
N ASN A 290 9.54 -9.21 -12.52
CA ASN A 290 10.67 -9.84 -11.82
C ASN A 290 11.98 -9.76 -12.62
N GLN A 291 11.89 -9.70 -13.95
CA GLN A 291 13.07 -9.68 -14.83
C GLN A 291 13.85 -8.36 -14.71
N GLU A 292 13.16 -7.23 -14.56
CA GLU A 292 13.80 -5.91 -14.37
C GLU A 292 14.56 -5.88 -13.04
N LYS A 293 13.89 -6.28 -11.96
CA LYS A 293 14.48 -6.33 -10.63
C LYS A 293 15.72 -7.22 -10.59
N ASP A 294 15.64 -8.42 -11.15
CA ASP A 294 16.77 -9.36 -11.20
C ASP A 294 17.93 -8.82 -12.04
N GLN A 295 17.66 -8.15 -13.16
CA GLN A 295 18.69 -7.52 -13.98
C GLN A 295 19.39 -6.38 -13.21
N THR A 296 18.61 -5.53 -12.55
CA THR A 296 19.11 -4.42 -11.73
C THR A 296 19.94 -4.93 -10.55
N LEU A 297 19.49 -5.99 -9.87
CA LEU A 297 20.24 -6.66 -8.80
C LEU A 297 21.56 -7.25 -9.32
N ASN A 298 21.54 -8.00 -10.42
CA ASN A 298 22.77 -8.56 -11.00
C ASN A 298 23.76 -7.45 -11.40
N GLN A 299 23.27 -6.30 -11.87
CA GLN A 299 24.12 -5.16 -12.16
C GLN A 299 24.76 -4.56 -10.89
N LEU A 300 24.01 -4.47 -9.79
CA LEU A 300 24.57 -4.05 -8.50
C LEU A 300 25.66 -5.02 -8.04
N LEU A 301 25.42 -6.33 -8.12
CA LEU A 301 26.42 -7.36 -7.78
C LEU A 301 27.68 -7.22 -8.64
N THR A 302 27.51 -7.00 -9.95
CA THR A 302 28.62 -6.80 -10.88
C THR A 302 29.43 -5.56 -10.54
N GLU A 303 28.79 -4.45 -10.17
CA GLU A 303 29.50 -3.24 -9.76
C GLU A 303 30.23 -3.42 -8.42
N MET A 304 29.63 -4.13 -7.46
CA MET A 304 30.26 -4.45 -6.17
C MET A 304 31.51 -5.32 -6.31
N ASP A 305 31.45 -6.32 -7.19
CA ASP A 305 32.60 -7.18 -7.48
C ASP A 305 33.70 -6.41 -8.26
N GLY A 306 33.29 -5.41 -9.06
CA GLY A 306 34.13 -4.74 -10.06
C GLY A 306 35.08 -3.62 -9.58
N PHE A 307 35.06 -3.18 -8.32
CA PHE A 307 36.01 -2.17 -7.82
C PHE A 307 37.08 -2.76 -6.88
N THR A 308 38.29 -2.20 -6.86
CA THR A 308 39.32 -2.63 -5.91
C THR A 308 39.11 -1.93 -4.57
N PRO A 309 39.34 -2.61 -3.41
CA PRO A 309 39.19 -2.00 -2.09
C PRO A 309 40.05 -0.73 -1.90
N SER A 310 41.16 -0.63 -2.63
CA SER A 310 42.07 0.51 -2.68
C SER A 310 41.44 1.82 -3.21
N GLN A 311 40.27 1.77 -3.86
CA GLN A 311 39.60 2.97 -4.36
C GLN A 311 38.96 3.82 -3.24
N GLY A 312 38.86 3.32 -2.00
CA GLY A 312 38.32 4.10 -0.88
C GLY A 312 36.81 4.35 -0.96
N ILE A 313 36.07 3.43 -1.58
CA ILE A 313 34.61 3.48 -1.70
C ILE A 313 34.01 2.48 -0.72
N ILE A 314 33.14 2.93 0.18
CA ILE A 314 32.38 2.05 1.09
C ILE A 314 30.92 2.08 0.68
N VAL A 315 30.33 0.91 0.43
CA VAL A 315 28.90 0.76 0.16
C VAL A 315 28.16 0.39 1.44
N ILE A 316 27.19 1.17 1.87
CA ILE A 316 26.36 0.88 3.04
C ILE A 316 24.93 0.60 2.57
N GLY A 317 24.43 -0.60 2.82
CA GLY A 317 23.04 -0.97 2.58
C GLY A 317 22.25 -0.90 3.88
N ALA A 318 21.03 -0.37 3.88
CA ALA A 318 20.13 -0.45 5.04
C ALA A 318 18.88 -1.27 4.69
N THR A 319 18.47 -2.13 5.62
CA THR A 319 17.23 -2.90 5.50
C THR A 319 16.54 -3.10 6.85
N ASN A 320 15.22 -3.24 6.81
CA ASN A 320 14.44 -3.70 7.94
C ASN A 320 14.19 -5.23 7.92
N ARG A 321 14.57 -5.90 6.82
CA ARG A 321 14.20 -7.30 6.51
C ARG A 321 15.34 -8.05 5.82
N ALA A 322 16.42 -8.31 6.56
CA ALA A 322 17.55 -9.05 5.99
C ALA A 322 17.18 -10.51 5.62
N ASP A 323 16.14 -11.06 6.23
CA ASP A 323 15.57 -12.38 5.93
C ASP A 323 15.07 -12.50 4.48
N MET A 324 14.68 -11.38 3.86
CA MET A 324 14.19 -11.33 2.49
C MET A 324 15.30 -11.16 1.44
N LEU A 325 16.53 -10.85 1.84
CA LEU A 325 17.62 -10.58 0.91
C LEU A 325 18.11 -11.85 0.19
N ASP A 326 18.52 -11.67 -1.06
CA ASP A 326 19.22 -12.67 -1.86
C ASP A 326 20.57 -12.96 -1.19
N ALA A 327 20.83 -14.25 -0.94
CA ALA A 327 22.07 -14.71 -0.34
C ALA A 327 23.31 -14.28 -1.14
N ALA A 328 23.16 -13.98 -2.44
CA ALA A 328 24.21 -13.43 -3.28
C ALA A 328 24.73 -12.06 -2.78
N LEU A 329 23.88 -11.20 -2.21
CA LEU A 329 24.31 -9.90 -1.66
C LEU A 329 25.19 -10.06 -0.43
N LEU A 330 24.97 -11.12 0.33
CA LEU A 330 25.61 -11.38 1.63
C LEU A 330 26.91 -12.19 1.51
N ARG A 331 27.38 -12.45 0.28
CA ARG A 331 28.63 -13.18 0.05
C ARG A 331 29.85 -12.28 0.33
N PRO A 332 30.97 -12.87 0.81
CA PRO A 332 32.22 -12.13 0.99
C PRO A 332 32.63 -11.36 -0.28
N GLY A 333 33.08 -10.10 -0.11
CA GLY A 333 33.38 -9.18 -1.21
C GLY A 333 32.21 -8.32 -1.67
N ARG A 334 31.02 -8.47 -1.06
CA ARG A 334 29.85 -7.62 -1.29
C ARG A 334 29.43 -6.95 0.01
N PHE A 335 28.31 -7.35 0.62
CA PHE A 335 27.98 -6.97 1.99
C PHE A 335 28.55 -8.00 2.95
N ASP A 336 29.85 -7.88 3.18
CA ASP A 336 30.66 -8.80 3.99
C ASP A 336 30.57 -8.49 5.49
N ARG A 337 30.33 -7.23 5.87
CA ARG A 337 30.03 -6.84 7.26
C ARG A 337 28.52 -6.66 7.45
N LYS A 338 28.01 -7.18 8.57
CA LYS A 338 26.62 -6.97 9.01
C LYS A 338 26.63 -6.35 10.40
N ILE A 339 25.93 -5.23 10.55
CA ILE A 339 25.79 -4.52 11.81
C ILE A 339 24.30 -4.49 12.13
N LEU A 340 23.93 -5.12 13.24
CA LEU A 340 22.55 -5.19 13.71
C LEU A 340 22.27 -3.98 14.61
N VAL A 341 21.44 -3.08 14.11
CA VAL A 341 21.02 -1.84 14.76
C VAL A 341 19.69 -2.07 15.50
N ASN A 342 19.78 -2.46 16.76
CA ASN A 342 18.62 -2.83 17.58
C ASN A 342 17.81 -1.62 18.09
N LEU A 343 16.68 -1.89 18.73
CA LEU A 343 15.95 -0.87 19.49
C LEU A 343 16.79 -0.43 20.70
N PRO A 344 16.74 0.86 21.06
CA PRO A 344 17.54 1.41 22.16
C PRO A 344 17.12 0.84 23.54
N ASP A 345 18.11 0.59 24.38
CA ASP A 345 17.94 0.26 25.80
C ASP A 345 17.51 1.49 26.61
N ILE A 346 17.17 1.31 27.89
CA ILE A 346 16.70 2.40 28.77
C ILE A 346 17.71 3.57 28.79
N LYS A 347 19.02 3.29 28.86
CA LYS A 347 20.06 4.32 28.87
C LYS A 347 20.12 5.07 27.55
N SER A 348 20.18 4.35 26.43
CA SER A 348 20.19 4.94 25.09
C SER A 348 18.93 5.77 24.84
N ARG A 349 17.75 5.33 25.30
CA ARG A 349 16.51 6.11 25.19
C ARG A 349 16.59 7.43 25.94
N ALA A 350 17.14 7.44 27.16
CA ALA A 350 17.36 8.68 27.91
C ALA A 350 18.33 9.63 27.18
N GLU A 351 19.40 9.10 26.59
CA GLU A 351 20.34 9.89 25.79
C GLU A 351 19.70 10.46 24.52
N ILE A 352 18.92 9.66 23.80
CA ILE A 352 18.18 10.07 22.60
C ILE A 352 17.17 11.17 22.95
N LEU A 353 16.42 11.01 24.03
CA LEU A 353 15.49 12.02 24.52
C LEU A 353 16.24 13.32 24.86
N LYS A 354 17.38 13.23 25.56
CA LYS A 354 18.21 14.39 25.90
C LYS A 354 18.77 15.09 24.67
N LEU A 355 19.20 14.35 23.65
CA LEU A 355 19.68 14.91 22.39
C LEU A 355 18.58 15.70 21.67
N HIS A 356 17.39 15.10 21.51
CA HIS A 356 16.26 15.76 20.86
C HIS A 356 15.62 16.89 21.70
N ALA A 357 15.94 16.96 22.99
CA ALA A 357 15.53 18.00 23.91
C ALA A 357 16.36 19.29 23.82
N GLN A 358 17.61 19.24 23.30
CA GLN A 358 18.55 20.39 23.35
C GLN A 358 18.00 21.69 22.75
N ASN A 359 17.18 21.59 21.70
CA ASN A 359 16.60 22.74 21.00
C ASN A 359 15.17 23.06 21.45
N LYS A 360 14.74 22.60 22.63
CA LYS A 360 13.37 22.74 23.13
C LYS A 360 13.33 23.42 24.50
N LYS A 361 12.30 24.25 24.73
CA LYS A 361 12.04 24.88 26.02
C LYS A 361 11.32 23.89 26.93
N LEU A 362 12.09 23.22 27.79
CA LEU A 362 11.60 22.22 28.74
C LEU A 362 11.60 22.81 30.15
N SER A 363 10.62 22.42 30.95
CA SER A 363 10.59 22.73 32.37
C SER A 363 11.66 21.94 33.14
N SER A 364 12.14 22.47 34.28
CA SER A 364 13.25 21.89 35.05
C SER A 364 12.91 20.61 35.80
N ASP A 365 11.63 20.27 35.88
CA ASP A 365 11.07 19.08 36.55
C ASP A 365 11.11 17.81 35.69
N ILE A 366 11.57 17.88 34.43
CA ILE A 366 11.55 16.74 33.51
C ILE A 366 12.71 15.79 33.80
N ASP A 367 12.36 14.57 34.22
CA ASP A 367 13.29 13.44 34.35
C ASP A 367 13.26 12.54 33.09
N PHE A 368 14.33 12.62 32.29
CA PHE A 368 14.49 11.78 31.09
C PHE A 368 14.64 10.29 31.40
N HIS A 369 15.13 9.93 32.59
CA HIS A 369 15.24 8.53 32.99
C HIS A 369 13.86 7.93 33.27
N GLN A 370 12.99 8.68 33.96
CA GLN A 370 11.59 8.28 34.16
C GLN A 370 10.84 8.16 32.82
N LEU A 371 11.03 9.13 31.91
CA LEU A 371 10.42 9.07 30.57
C LEU A 371 10.96 7.89 29.74
N ALA A 372 12.25 7.57 29.85
CA ALA A 372 12.83 6.40 29.20
C ALA A 372 12.22 5.08 29.71
N GLN A 373 11.91 4.98 31.00
CA GLN A 373 11.22 3.81 31.58
C GLN A 373 9.78 3.65 31.08
N GLN A 374 9.10 4.75 30.76
CA GLN A 374 7.74 4.76 30.22
C GLN A 374 7.67 4.51 28.70
N THR A 375 8.82 4.36 28.03
CA THR A 375 8.93 4.22 26.56
C THR A 375 9.65 2.94 26.11
N PRO A 376 9.43 1.76 26.73
CA PRO A 376 10.13 0.54 26.35
C PRO A 376 9.77 0.11 24.93
N GLY A 377 10.79 -0.30 24.18
CA GLY A 377 10.65 -0.74 22.80
C GLY A 377 10.38 0.38 21.79
N MET A 378 10.36 1.65 22.20
CA MET A 378 10.27 2.77 21.26
C MET A 378 11.60 2.98 20.52
N SER A 379 11.51 3.22 19.22
CA SER A 379 12.68 3.57 18.40
C SER A 379 13.07 5.04 18.60
N GLY A 380 14.30 5.40 18.23
CA GLY A 380 14.77 6.78 18.33
C GLY A 380 13.88 7.77 17.58
N ALA A 381 13.37 7.38 16.41
CA ALA A 381 12.40 8.18 15.64
C ALA A 381 11.07 8.39 16.39
N GLN A 382 10.58 7.37 17.11
CA GLN A 382 9.37 7.51 17.91
C GLN A 382 9.59 8.41 19.13
N LEU A 383 10.75 8.34 19.79
CA LEU A 383 11.11 9.25 20.89
C LEU A 383 11.22 10.70 20.42
N ALA A 384 11.82 10.93 19.25
CA ALA A 384 11.85 12.24 18.62
C ALA A 384 10.43 12.76 18.32
N ALA A 385 9.54 11.87 17.85
CA ALA A 385 8.14 12.21 17.60
C ALA A 385 7.40 12.59 18.90
N VAL A 386 7.63 11.91 20.03
CA VAL A 386 7.04 12.28 21.34
C VAL A 386 7.45 13.70 21.73
N LEU A 387 8.74 14.03 21.68
CA LEU A 387 9.20 15.37 22.02
C LEU A 387 8.67 16.45 21.06
N ASN A 388 8.52 16.11 19.79
CA ASN A 388 7.93 17.02 18.81
C ASN A 388 6.43 17.25 19.07
N GLU A 389 5.68 16.19 19.32
CA GLU A 389 4.25 16.27 19.63
C GLU A 389 4.00 17.04 20.93
N ALA A 390 4.85 16.85 21.96
CA ALA A 390 4.82 17.64 23.19
C ALA A 390 5.06 19.13 22.93
N SER A 391 5.95 19.47 21.99
CA SER A 391 6.19 20.86 21.58
C SER A 391 4.95 21.47 20.92
N ILE A 392 4.31 20.73 20.01
CA ILE A 392 3.08 21.17 19.32
C ILE A 392 1.93 21.36 20.32
N LEU A 393 1.79 20.43 21.28
CA LEU A 393 0.82 20.51 22.37
C LEU A 393 1.02 21.74 23.24
N THR A 394 2.27 22.03 23.61
CA THR A 394 2.64 23.19 24.42
C THR A 394 2.22 24.49 23.72
N VAL A 395 2.54 24.62 22.42
CA VAL A 395 2.15 25.78 21.60
C VAL A 395 0.62 25.88 21.49
N ARG A 396 -0.05 24.75 21.23
CA ARG A 396 -1.52 24.70 21.13
C ARG A 396 -2.22 25.10 22.42
N ASN A 397 -1.62 24.78 23.57
CA ASN A 397 -2.13 25.14 24.89
C ASN A 397 -1.67 26.53 25.36
N HIS A 398 -1.02 27.32 24.50
CA HIS A 398 -0.49 28.64 24.82
C HIS A 398 0.45 28.65 26.05
N LYS A 399 1.26 27.61 26.21
CA LYS A 399 2.30 27.51 27.25
C LYS A 399 3.66 27.87 26.70
N ASP A 400 4.54 28.37 27.56
CA ASP A 400 5.92 28.74 27.19
C ASP A 400 6.93 27.59 27.30
N PHE A 401 6.64 26.62 28.18
CA PHE A 401 7.52 25.49 28.49
C PHE A 401 6.77 24.17 28.36
N ILE A 402 7.45 23.17 27.82
CA ILE A 402 6.99 21.79 27.78
C ILE A 402 7.10 21.23 29.20
N THR A 403 6.00 20.71 29.76
CA THR A 403 6.00 20.05 31.08
C THR A 403 5.76 18.54 30.94
N MET A 404 5.85 17.80 32.05
CA MET A 404 5.54 16.36 32.08
C MET A 404 4.10 16.06 31.65
N THR A 405 3.16 16.99 31.82
CA THR A 405 1.78 16.83 31.35
C THR A 405 1.70 16.76 29.84
N GLU A 406 2.36 17.69 29.13
CA GLU A 406 2.44 17.67 27.66
C GLU A 406 3.21 16.46 27.14
N LEU A 407 4.26 16.01 27.84
CA LEU A 407 5.00 14.80 27.47
C LEU A 407 4.17 13.53 27.63
N SER A 408 3.41 13.41 28.72
CA SER A 408 2.52 12.26 28.95
C SER A 408 1.41 12.20 27.89
N GLU A 409 0.79 13.33 27.54
CA GLU A 409 -0.20 13.37 26.45
C GLU A 409 0.44 13.10 25.08
N ALA A 410 1.65 13.59 24.83
CA ALA A 410 2.37 13.33 23.58
C ALA A 410 2.72 11.84 23.43
N LEU A 411 3.15 11.20 24.51
CA LEU A 411 3.40 9.77 24.54
C LEU A 411 2.15 8.99 24.14
N ASP A 412 1.01 9.33 24.72
CA ASP A 412 -0.28 8.69 24.42
C ASP A 412 -0.68 8.89 22.95
N ARG A 413 -0.42 10.07 22.40
CA ARG A 413 -0.70 10.36 20.99
C ARG A 413 0.17 9.58 20.04
N VAL A 414 1.45 9.42 20.34
CA VAL A 414 2.37 8.63 19.50
C VAL A 414 2.02 7.15 19.57
N LEU A 415 1.59 6.65 20.74
CA LEU A 415 1.24 5.24 20.92
C LEU A 415 -0.15 4.89 20.38
N MET A 416 -1.17 5.69 20.70
CA MET A 416 -2.59 5.34 20.53
C MET A 416 -3.37 6.35 19.67
N GLY A 417 -2.75 7.47 19.29
CA GLY A 417 -3.40 8.55 18.57
C GLY A 417 -4.08 9.58 19.47
N PRO A 418 -4.68 10.62 18.87
CA PRO A 418 -5.32 11.72 19.59
C PRO A 418 -6.58 11.26 20.33
N ALA A 419 -6.83 11.87 21.49
CA ALA A 419 -8.06 11.68 22.26
C ALA A 419 -9.30 12.13 21.47
N LYS A 420 -10.30 11.25 21.39
CA LYS A 420 -11.55 11.51 20.69
C LYS A 420 -12.56 12.20 21.59
N LYS A 421 -12.43 13.52 21.75
CA LYS A 421 -13.36 14.35 22.55
C LYS A 421 -14.82 14.34 22.06
N SER A 422 -15.06 13.91 20.82
CA SER A 422 -16.40 13.86 20.23
C SER A 422 -17.20 12.62 20.65
N ILE A 423 -16.53 11.55 21.08
CA ILE A 423 -17.22 10.33 21.52
C ILE A 423 -17.72 10.58 22.94
N LYS A 424 -19.04 10.58 23.12
CA LYS A 424 -19.69 10.59 24.41
C LYS A 424 -20.19 9.18 24.68
N TYR A 425 -19.55 8.50 25.62
CA TYR A 425 -20.03 7.22 26.08
C TYR A 425 -21.32 7.38 26.88
N ASP A 426 -22.21 6.39 26.74
CA ASP A 426 -23.29 6.23 27.69
C ASP A 426 -22.71 5.92 29.09
N PRO A 427 -23.33 6.36 30.21
CA PRO A 427 -22.81 6.11 31.54
C PRO A 427 -22.56 4.62 31.83
N GLU A 428 -23.39 3.71 31.33
CA GLU A 428 -23.21 2.27 31.51
C GLU A 428 -22.02 1.74 30.70
N GLU A 429 -21.84 2.22 29.46
CA GLU A 429 -20.68 1.86 28.63
C GLU A 429 -19.37 2.39 29.24
N ARG A 430 -19.38 3.63 29.75
CA ARG A 430 -18.24 4.21 30.48
C ARG A 430 -17.90 3.39 31.73
N ARG A 431 -18.92 2.91 32.45
CA ARG A 431 -18.75 2.03 33.60
C ARG A 431 -18.13 0.69 33.19
N MET A 432 -18.63 0.08 32.12
CA MET A 432 -18.07 -1.17 31.59
C MET A 432 -16.59 -1.03 31.22
N VAL A 433 -16.22 0.04 30.52
CA VAL A 433 -14.81 0.35 30.20
C VAL A 433 -13.98 0.52 31.47
N ALA A 434 -14.46 1.25 32.47
CA ALA A 434 -13.72 1.44 33.72
C ALA A 434 -13.42 0.12 34.44
N TYR A 435 -14.39 -0.79 34.51
CA TYR A 435 -14.21 -2.12 35.10
C TYR A 435 -13.32 -3.03 34.25
N HIS A 436 -13.42 -2.93 32.92
CA HIS A 436 -12.52 -3.63 32.00
C HIS A 436 -11.06 -3.21 32.24
N GLU A 437 -10.78 -1.91 32.27
CA GLU A 437 -9.44 -1.41 32.51
C GLU A 437 -8.96 -1.72 33.94
N ALA A 438 -9.85 -1.65 34.94
CA ALA A 438 -9.53 -2.05 36.31
C ALA A 438 -9.16 -3.55 36.40
N GLY A 439 -9.81 -4.41 35.61
CA GLY A 439 -9.52 -5.84 35.54
C GLY A 439 -8.08 -6.14 35.16
N HIS A 440 -7.56 -5.50 34.10
CA HIS A 440 -6.14 -5.62 33.74
C HIS A 440 -5.23 -5.11 34.86
N ALA A 441 -5.56 -3.98 35.48
CA ALA A 441 -4.78 -3.36 36.55
C ALA A 441 -4.63 -4.28 37.77
N VAL A 442 -5.72 -4.89 38.23
CA VAL A 442 -5.71 -5.83 39.37
C VAL A 442 -4.75 -6.98 39.11
N ILE A 443 -4.77 -7.56 37.89
CA ILE A 443 -3.86 -8.64 37.52
C ILE A 443 -2.40 -8.18 37.54
N GLY A 444 -2.10 -7.00 36.98
CA GLY A 444 -0.76 -6.40 37.00
C GLY A 444 -0.23 -6.15 38.41
N ILE A 445 -1.10 -5.74 39.33
CA ILE A 445 -0.75 -5.50 40.74
C ILE A 445 -0.49 -6.83 41.47
N LYS A 446 -1.39 -7.81 41.34
CA LYS A 446 -1.40 -9.04 42.16
C LYS A 446 -0.41 -10.10 41.67
N LEU A 447 -0.19 -10.22 40.37
CA LEU A 447 0.76 -11.20 39.84
C LEU A 447 2.21 -10.69 39.91
N LYS A 448 3.09 -11.53 40.45
CA LYS A 448 4.53 -11.21 40.58
C LYS A 448 5.24 -11.05 39.23
N HIS A 449 4.88 -11.87 38.24
CA HIS A 449 5.53 -11.89 36.92
C HIS A 449 4.75 -11.12 35.84
N ALA A 450 3.64 -10.48 36.21
CA ALA A 450 2.88 -9.65 35.27
C ALA A 450 3.58 -8.30 35.04
N GLN A 451 3.16 -7.64 33.97
CA GLN A 451 3.54 -6.25 33.72
C GLN A 451 2.87 -5.36 34.78
N LYS A 452 3.59 -4.31 35.18
CA LYS A 452 3.17 -3.36 36.20
C LYS A 452 2.52 -2.15 35.53
N VAL A 453 1.38 -1.77 36.08
CA VAL A 453 0.62 -0.62 35.61
C VAL A 453 1.37 0.68 35.88
N GLN A 454 1.50 1.51 34.84
CA GLN A 454 2.09 2.85 34.91
C GLN A 454 1.02 3.94 34.89
N LYS A 455 -0.03 3.72 34.09
CA LYS A 455 -1.15 4.65 33.92
C LYS A 455 -2.36 3.88 33.39
N ILE A 456 -3.55 4.29 33.79
CA ILE A 456 -4.83 3.75 33.31
C ILE A 456 -5.69 4.93 32.88
N THR A 457 -6.36 4.82 31.74
CA THR A 457 -7.30 5.85 31.30
C THR A 457 -8.52 5.25 30.61
N ILE A 458 -9.68 5.86 30.83
CA ILE A 458 -10.94 5.54 30.14
C ILE A 458 -11.27 6.57 29.06
N ILE A 459 -10.29 7.40 28.67
CA ILE A 459 -10.46 8.39 27.61
C ILE A 459 -10.27 7.70 26.25
N PRO A 460 -11.26 7.75 25.35
CA PRO A 460 -11.20 7.04 24.08
C PRO A 460 -10.12 7.60 23.15
N ARG A 461 -9.32 6.70 22.56
CA ARG A 461 -8.26 7.01 21.59
C ARG A 461 -8.31 6.04 20.43
N GLY A 462 -8.30 6.57 19.20
CA GLY A 462 -8.39 5.73 18.01
C GLY A 462 -9.63 4.82 18.04
N ASN A 463 -9.41 3.50 18.10
CA ASN A 463 -10.47 2.49 18.19
C ASN A 463 -10.62 1.89 19.61
N ALA A 464 -9.83 2.34 20.59
CA ALA A 464 -9.87 1.88 21.97
C ALA A 464 -10.74 2.82 22.83
N GLY A 465 -11.58 2.24 23.69
CA GLY A 465 -12.45 3.01 24.60
C GLY A 465 -11.76 3.44 25.90
N GLY A 466 -10.74 2.69 26.31
CA GLY A 466 -9.79 3.00 27.36
C GLY A 466 -8.49 2.26 27.05
N TYR A 467 -7.45 2.46 27.87
CA TYR A 467 -6.29 1.58 27.83
C TYR A 467 -5.49 1.61 29.14
N ASN A 468 -4.73 0.53 29.35
CA ASN A 468 -3.73 0.39 30.40
C ASN A 468 -2.31 0.49 29.85
N LEU A 469 -1.50 1.41 30.38
CA LEU A 469 -0.07 1.46 30.14
C LEU A 469 0.65 0.46 31.05
N MET A 470 0.78 -0.79 30.59
CA MET A 470 1.44 -1.88 31.31
C MET A 470 2.89 -2.04 30.89
N MET A 471 3.84 -1.94 31.84
CA MET A 471 5.27 -2.06 31.57
C MET A 471 5.92 -3.17 32.37
N PRO A 472 6.89 -3.92 31.81
CA PRO A 472 7.66 -4.88 32.59
C PRO A 472 8.49 -4.15 33.67
N GLU A 473 8.64 -4.75 34.84
CA GLU A 473 9.48 -4.19 35.92
C GLU A 473 10.96 -4.13 35.51
N LYS A 474 11.40 -5.08 34.68
CA LYS A 474 12.74 -5.12 34.09
C LYS A 474 12.67 -5.53 32.63
N GLU A 475 13.41 -4.81 31.78
CA GLU A 475 13.64 -5.22 30.40
C GLU A 475 14.59 -6.42 30.39
N THR A 476 14.10 -7.56 29.93
CA THR A 476 14.88 -8.80 29.83
C THR A 476 14.84 -9.31 28.41
N PHE A 477 15.99 -9.78 27.93
CA PHE A 477 16.10 -10.38 26.60
C PHE A 477 15.25 -11.64 26.47
N PHE A 478 15.22 -12.48 27.50
CA PHE A 478 14.43 -13.71 27.53
C PHE A 478 13.09 -13.53 28.25
N SER A 479 12.07 -14.25 27.78
CA SER A 479 10.78 -14.37 28.47
C SER A 479 10.62 -15.79 29.02
N SER A 480 10.41 -15.92 30.32
CA SER A 480 10.16 -17.23 30.96
C SER A 480 8.71 -17.67 30.74
N ARG A 481 8.44 -18.98 30.83
CA ARG A 481 7.07 -19.52 30.78
C ARG A 481 6.13 -18.82 31.76
N LYS A 482 6.58 -18.59 32.99
CA LYS A 482 5.80 -17.88 34.02
C LYS A 482 5.44 -16.45 33.60
N ARG A 483 6.36 -15.73 32.94
CA ARG A 483 6.10 -14.38 32.45
C ARG A 483 5.11 -14.36 31.29
N MET A 484 5.23 -15.31 30.36
CA MET A 484 4.29 -15.43 29.23
C MET A 484 2.88 -15.80 29.71
N LEU A 485 2.76 -16.71 30.69
CA LEU A 485 1.47 -17.01 31.32
C LEU A 485 0.88 -15.78 32.01
N ALA A 486 1.69 -15.04 32.77
CA ALA A 486 1.25 -13.81 33.43
C ALA A 486 0.82 -12.72 32.43
N GLN A 487 1.47 -12.63 31.26
CA GLN A 487 1.03 -11.75 30.17
C GLN A 487 -0.33 -12.17 29.60
N ILE A 488 -0.54 -13.46 29.35
CA ILE A 488 -1.84 -13.99 28.92
C ILE A 488 -2.92 -13.66 29.96
N GLN A 489 -2.65 -13.91 31.24
CA GLN A 489 -3.56 -13.57 32.33
C GLN A 489 -3.88 -12.08 32.39
N SER A 490 -2.87 -11.23 32.14
CA SER A 490 -3.06 -9.77 32.08
C SER A 490 -4.04 -9.38 30.98
N PHE A 491 -3.94 -9.93 29.77
CA PHE A 491 -4.87 -9.67 28.67
C PHE A 491 -6.29 -10.18 28.98
N LEU A 492 -6.44 -11.31 29.67
CA LEU A 492 -7.77 -11.85 30.02
C LEU A 492 -8.47 -11.08 31.15
N GLY A 493 -7.74 -10.23 31.88
CA GLY A 493 -8.24 -9.50 33.05
C GLY A 493 -9.47 -8.64 32.78
N GLY A 494 -9.49 -7.89 31.67
CA GLY A 494 -10.60 -7.00 31.33
C GLY A 494 -11.90 -7.75 31.06
N ARG A 495 -11.86 -8.79 30.21
CA ARG A 495 -13.03 -9.65 29.96
C ARG A 495 -13.58 -10.27 31.25
N VAL A 496 -12.71 -10.81 32.09
CA VAL A 496 -13.15 -11.48 33.32
C VAL A 496 -13.78 -10.48 34.30
N ALA A 497 -13.25 -9.25 34.38
CA ALA A 497 -13.87 -8.21 35.19
C ALA A 497 -15.27 -7.85 34.69
N GLU A 498 -15.47 -7.76 33.36
CA GLU A 498 -16.79 -7.55 32.78
C GLU A 498 -17.78 -8.65 33.20
N GLU A 499 -17.40 -9.92 32.97
CA GLU A 499 -18.27 -11.09 33.25
C GLU A 499 -18.65 -11.22 34.74
N LEU A 500 -17.81 -10.73 35.66
CA LEU A 500 -18.07 -10.82 37.10
C LEU A 500 -18.94 -9.70 37.65
N VAL A 501 -19.03 -8.58 36.93
CA VAL A 501 -19.70 -7.35 37.40
C VAL A 501 -20.97 -7.06 36.62
N PHE A 502 -20.99 -7.39 35.33
CA PHE A 502 -22.11 -7.15 34.43
C PHE A 502 -22.72 -8.47 33.95
N ASP A 503 -24.01 -8.43 33.61
CA ASP A 503 -24.76 -9.56 33.04
C ASP A 503 -24.54 -9.73 31.53
N ASP A 504 -23.72 -8.87 30.92
CA ASP A 504 -23.38 -8.89 29.48
C ASP A 504 -21.89 -8.61 29.26
N ILE A 505 -21.37 -9.07 28.13
CA ILE A 505 -19.96 -8.98 27.75
C ILE A 505 -19.77 -8.12 26.50
N SER A 506 -18.75 -7.27 26.49
CA SER A 506 -18.52 -6.33 25.39
C SER A 506 -17.82 -6.97 24.18
N SER A 507 -17.78 -6.28 23.04
CA SER A 507 -16.87 -6.61 21.93
C SER A 507 -15.44 -6.05 22.13
N GLY A 508 -15.21 -5.28 23.20
CA GLY A 508 -13.96 -4.54 23.46
C GLY A 508 -12.74 -5.43 23.71
N ALA A 509 -12.94 -6.62 24.30
CA ALA A 509 -11.86 -7.57 24.62
C ALA A 509 -11.21 -8.26 23.39
N PHE A 510 -11.59 -7.90 22.15
CA PHE A 510 -11.14 -8.57 20.93
C PHE A 510 -9.61 -8.55 20.76
N ASP A 511 -8.96 -7.41 20.94
CA ASP A 511 -7.50 -7.32 20.76
C ASP A 511 -6.77 -8.08 21.88
N ASP A 512 -7.29 -8.07 23.11
CA ASP A 512 -6.73 -8.83 24.22
C ASP A 512 -6.70 -10.33 23.94
N PHE A 513 -7.82 -10.88 23.45
CA PHE A 513 -7.88 -12.29 23.05
C PHE A 513 -6.93 -12.61 21.90
N ARG A 514 -6.81 -11.70 20.92
CA ARG A 514 -5.88 -11.85 19.80
C ARG A 514 -4.43 -11.91 20.30
N GLN A 515 -4.06 -11.05 21.23
CA GLN A 515 -2.71 -10.99 21.80
C GLN A 515 -2.43 -12.21 22.71
N ALA A 516 -3.36 -12.56 23.60
CA ALA A 516 -3.29 -13.76 24.43
C ALA A 516 -3.10 -15.03 23.58
N THR A 517 -3.90 -15.17 22.51
CA THR A 517 -3.83 -16.31 21.58
C THR A 517 -2.50 -16.34 20.83
N LYS A 518 -1.98 -15.19 20.40
CA LYS A 518 -0.68 -15.09 19.74
C LYS A 518 0.45 -15.56 20.66
N ILE A 519 0.45 -15.14 21.93
CA ILE A 519 1.45 -15.56 22.91
C ILE A 519 1.34 -17.07 23.18
N ALA A 520 0.14 -17.59 23.43
CA ALA A 520 -0.09 -19.01 23.65
C ALA A 520 0.37 -19.85 22.45
N ARG A 521 0.11 -19.39 21.22
CA ARG A 521 0.60 -20.06 20.00
C ARG A 521 2.11 -20.10 19.94
N LEU A 522 2.81 -19.00 20.25
CA LEU A 522 4.28 -18.97 20.29
C LEU A 522 4.85 -19.91 21.36
N MET A 523 4.20 -19.96 22.53
CA MET A 523 4.58 -20.90 23.61
C MET A 523 4.52 -22.35 23.12
N VAL A 524 3.49 -22.70 22.35
CA VAL A 524 3.29 -24.06 21.83
C VAL A 524 4.23 -24.37 20.65
N THR A 525 4.30 -23.48 19.66
CA THR A 525 4.95 -23.81 18.38
C THR A 525 6.42 -23.44 18.29
N LYS A 526 6.85 -22.33 18.91
CA LYS A 526 8.24 -21.85 18.76
C LYS A 526 9.10 -22.14 19.98
N TYR A 527 8.52 -22.03 21.17
CA TYR A 527 9.28 -22.10 22.41
C TYR A 527 9.19 -23.45 23.12
N GLY A 528 8.38 -24.39 22.62
CA GLY A 528 8.24 -25.73 23.21
C GLY A 528 7.82 -25.72 24.67
N MET A 529 7.00 -24.73 25.08
CA MET A 529 6.54 -24.53 26.46
C MET A 529 5.21 -25.25 26.76
N SER A 530 4.86 -26.25 25.96
CA SER A 530 3.65 -27.07 26.10
C SER A 530 4.00 -28.54 26.24
N ASP A 531 2.99 -29.34 26.61
CA ASP A 531 3.12 -30.80 26.76
C ASP A 531 3.46 -31.49 25.41
N LEU A 532 3.37 -30.78 24.28
CA LEU A 532 3.74 -31.25 22.94
C LEU A 532 5.25 -31.24 22.67
N GLY A 533 6.06 -30.64 23.55
CA GLY A 533 7.51 -30.57 23.40
C GLY A 533 8.00 -29.55 22.36
N VAL A 534 9.30 -29.58 22.06
CA VAL A 534 9.96 -28.66 21.11
C VAL A 534 9.78 -29.19 19.68
N SER A 535 8.68 -28.86 19.03
CA SER A 535 8.51 -29.14 17.60
C SER A 535 8.84 -27.88 16.81
N GLN A 536 10.06 -27.77 16.28
CA GLN A 536 10.52 -26.59 15.53
C GLN A 536 9.97 -26.53 14.09
N ASP A 537 9.36 -27.60 13.59
CA ASP A 537 8.84 -27.66 12.23
C ASP A 537 7.32 -27.50 12.20
N SER A 538 6.91 -26.30 11.75
CA SER A 538 5.52 -25.92 11.48
C SER A 538 4.82 -26.77 10.41
N GLU A 539 5.53 -27.66 9.74
CA GLU A 539 5.01 -28.49 8.66
C GLU A 539 4.52 -29.88 9.11
N PHE A 540 4.85 -30.34 10.32
CA PHE A 540 4.59 -31.73 10.74
C PHE A 540 3.73 -31.89 12.01
N SER A 541 3.26 -30.83 12.64
CA SER A 541 2.39 -30.92 13.83
C SER A 541 0.91 -30.85 13.46
N ASP A 542 0.12 -31.85 13.90
CA ASP A 542 -1.33 -31.89 13.71
C ASP A 542 -1.95 -30.59 14.27
N LYS A 543 -2.52 -29.77 13.38
CA LYS A 543 -3.09 -28.45 13.74
C LYS A 543 -4.09 -28.56 14.89
N LYS A 544 -4.83 -29.67 14.96
CA LYS A 544 -5.80 -29.93 16.03
C LYS A 544 -5.12 -30.05 17.40
N LEU A 545 -3.94 -30.67 17.48
CA LEU A 545 -3.19 -30.80 18.73
C LEU A 545 -2.67 -29.43 19.19
N ILE A 546 -2.18 -28.61 18.26
CA ILE A 546 -1.73 -27.24 18.56
C ILE A 546 -2.91 -26.42 19.10
N ASP A 547 -4.05 -26.43 18.41
CA ASP A 547 -5.22 -25.64 18.79
C ASP A 547 -5.78 -26.10 20.15
N THR A 548 -5.76 -27.41 20.43
CA THR A 548 -6.15 -27.98 21.72
C THR A 548 -5.21 -27.52 22.84
N ALA A 549 -3.89 -27.51 22.59
CA ALA A 549 -2.90 -27.03 23.56
C ALA A 549 -3.04 -25.52 23.83
N ILE A 550 -3.28 -24.72 22.80
CA ILE A 550 -3.54 -23.28 22.93
C ILE A 550 -4.79 -23.06 23.78
N LYS A 551 -5.90 -23.74 23.45
CA LYS A 551 -7.15 -23.65 24.20
C LYS A 551 -6.94 -24.01 25.68
N LYS A 552 -6.25 -25.12 25.97
CA LYS A 552 -5.92 -25.54 27.35
C LYS A 552 -5.17 -24.45 28.12
N ILE A 553 -4.19 -23.79 27.50
CA ILE A 553 -3.43 -22.70 28.14
C ILE A 553 -4.35 -21.50 28.44
N ILE A 554 -5.16 -21.08 27.46
CA ILE A 554 -6.05 -19.93 27.61
C ILE A 554 -7.11 -20.21 28.68
N ASP A 555 -7.78 -21.36 28.64
CA ASP A 555 -8.82 -21.75 29.60
C ASP A 555 -8.27 -21.81 31.03
N THR A 556 -7.06 -22.36 31.20
CA THR A 556 -6.39 -22.41 32.52
C THR A 556 -6.08 -21.00 33.03
N CYS A 557 -5.55 -20.13 32.18
CA CYS A 557 -5.29 -18.74 32.54
C CYS A 557 -6.59 -18.00 32.88
N TYR A 558 -7.67 -18.22 32.12
CA TYR A 558 -8.97 -17.61 32.33
C TYR A 558 -9.55 -17.96 33.71
N GLN A 559 -9.54 -19.25 34.06
CA GLN A 559 -9.98 -19.73 35.38
C GLN A 559 -9.15 -19.12 36.52
N GLN A 560 -7.84 -19.03 36.36
CA GLN A 560 -6.97 -18.42 37.36
C GLN A 560 -7.25 -16.91 37.52
N VAL A 561 -7.50 -16.20 36.42
CA VAL A 561 -7.89 -14.78 36.44
C VAL A 561 -9.23 -14.60 37.13
N GLN A 562 -10.22 -15.46 36.88
CA GLN A 562 -11.51 -15.45 37.59
C GLN A 562 -11.34 -15.57 39.10
N ILE A 563 -10.48 -16.48 39.57
CA ILE A 563 -10.19 -16.62 41.00
C ILE A 563 -9.56 -15.34 41.56
N ILE A 564 -8.50 -14.84 40.90
CA ILE A 564 -7.77 -13.65 41.36
C ILE A 564 -8.68 -12.42 41.42
N ILE A 565 -9.51 -12.18 40.40
CA ILE A 565 -10.40 -11.02 40.38
C ILE A 565 -11.50 -11.16 41.43
N LYS A 566 -12.08 -12.37 41.61
CA LYS A 566 -13.07 -12.61 42.68
C LYS A 566 -12.50 -12.37 44.08
N GLU A 567 -11.29 -12.85 44.37
CA GLU A 567 -10.61 -12.65 45.65
C GLU A 567 -10.24 -11.18 45.90
N ASN A 568 -10.16 -10.35 44.86
CA ASN A 568 -9.74 -8.96 44.93
C ASN A 568 -10.83 -8.01 44.41
N LYS A 569 -12.11 -8.37 44.58
CA LYS A 569 -13.24 -7.58 44.11
C LYS A 569 -13.26 -6.16 44.68
N ASP A 570 -12.96 -5.99 45.97
CA ASP A 570 -12.91 -4.66 46.58
C ASP A 570 -11.87 -3.74 45.91
N LEU A 571 -10.71 -4.31 45.50
CA LEU A 571 -9.69 -3.56 44.79
C LEU A 571 -10.14 -3.21 43.36
N LEU A 572 -10.84 -4.12 42.69
CA LEU A 572 -11.42 -3.87 41.37
C LEU A 572 -12.41 -2.70 41.43
N ASP A 573 -13.35 -2.74 42.37
CA ASP A 573 -14.39 -1.74 42.54
C ASP A 573 -13.77 -0.36 42.87
N GLN A 574 -12.79 -0.32 43.78
CA GLN A 574 -12.07 0.92 44.13
C GLN A 574 -11.35 1.56 42.94
N ILE A 575 -10.64 0.75 42.13
CA ILE A 575 -9.94 1.25 40.93
C ILE A 575 -10.96 1.75 39.90
N ALA A 576 -12.03 1.00 39.66
CA ALA A 576 -13.07 1.38 38.71
C ALA A 576 -13.79 2.67 39.12
N HIS A 577 -14.11 2.85 40.40
CA HIS A 577 -14.71 4.07 40.91
C HIS A 577 -13.78 5.27 40.76
N LEU A 578 -12.50 5.12 41.09
CA LEU A 578 -11.52 6.19 40.91
C LEU A 578 -11.35 6.58 39.44
N LEU A 579 -11.38 5.61 38.52
CA LEU A 579 -11.37 5.85 37.08
C LEU A 579 -12.59 6.63 36.60
N LEU A 580 -13.78 6.33 37.15
CA LEU A 580 -14.99 7.05 36.80
C LEU A 580 -14.94 8.52 37.25
N GLU A 581 -14.32 8.79 38.40
CA GLU A 581 -14.13 10.14 38.95
C GLU A 581 -13.05 10.94 38.21
N GLN A 582 -11.89 10.35 37.97
CA GLN A 582 -10.69 11.07 37.49
C GLN A 582 -10.38 10.87 36.01
N GLU A 583 -11.03 9.90 35.34
CA GLU A 583 -10.80 9.47 33.95
C GLU A 583 -9.42 8.88 33.64
N THR A 584 -8.39 9.30 34.37
CA THR A 584 -7.02 8.82 34.24
C THR A 584 -6.39 8.74 35.62
N ILE A 585 -5.74 7.61 35.91
CA ILE A 585 -5.03 7.37 37.16
C ILE A 585 -3.61 6.89 36.88
N THR A 586 -2.68 7.36 37.68
CA THR A 586 -1.24 7.09 37.57
C THR A 586 -0.80 5.99 38.54
N LYS A 587 0.38 5.42 38.31
CA LYS A 587 1.00 4.43 39.20
C LYS A 587 1.02 4.86 40.67
N GLU A 588 1.39 6.11 40.95
CA GLU A 588 1.50 6.62 42.31
C GLU A 588 0.15 6.67 43.04
N GLU A 589 -0.93 6.98 42.32
CA GLU A 589 -2.30 6.97 42.84
C GLU A 589 -2.78 5.54 43.09
N ILE A 590 -2.46 4.61 42.18
CA ILE A 590 -2.76 3.19 42.34
C ILE A 590 -2.01 2.60 43.54
N GLU A 591 -0.74 2.94 43.73
CA GLU A 591 0.06 2.48 44.86
C GLU A 591 -0.49 2.99 46.20
N LYS A 592 -0.90 4.27 46.26
CA LYS A 592 -1.57 4.83 47.45
C LYS A 592 -2.86 4.09 47.79
N LEU A 593 -3.66 3.76 46.78
CA LEU A 593 -4.91 3.02 46.94
C LEU A 593 -4.64 1.61 47.50
N VAL A 594 -3.70 0.87 46.92
CA VAL A 594 -3.34 -0.50 47.36
C VAL A 594 -2.79 -0.55 48.79
N VAL A 595 -2.05 0.47 49.22
CA VAL A 595 -1.54 0.56 50.60
C VAL A 595 -2.68 0.79 51.60
N ASN A 596 -3.67 1.59 51.24
CA ASN A 596 -4.82 1.85 52.10
C ASN A 596 -5.74 0.63 52.25
N THR A 597 -5.86 -0.23 51.23
CA THR A 597 -6.64 -1.48 51.32
C THR A 597 -5.98 -2.57 52.19
N LYS A 598 -4.70 -2.41 52.56
CA LYS A 598 -3.96 -3.35 53.43
C LYS A 598 -4.01 -3.00 54.92
N LYS A 599 -4.53 -1.83 55.28
CA LYS A 599 -4.89 -1.45 56.65
C LYS A 599 -6.33 -1.83 56.91
#